data_AF-A0A915AKD0-F1
#
_entry.id   AF-A0A915AKD0-F1
#
_cell.length_a   1.000
_cell.length_b   1.000
_cell.length_c   1.000
_cell.angle_alpha   90.00
_cell.angle_beta   90.00
_cell.angle_gamma   90.00
#
_symmetry.space_group_name_H-M   'P 1'
#
loop_
_entity.id
_entity.type
_entity.pdbx_description
1 polymer ?
#
loop_
_entity_poly.entity_id
_entity_poly.type
_entity_poly.pdbx_seq_one_letter_code
_entity_poly.pdbx_strand_id
1 'polypeptide(L)'
;MSPEVIRQIIWLAPERDILSMDFCKLVSNLMVQSNDFSLISKAKKWNNMKLRLTILKLLVESNVGQFAPLILEDPEAHLGYCVIAYPHLSEEVAQTYKKEWIERLGDRRFCFPTDFNLFLVKCGPFTIAEFEKMFDIMMERYTVSPRFLESLLDSCPSFAITKVSGIIERITELLSSGREDWTMIDAAFEILEYVNKYAVVDYKPVLPYVRRMLRSNNNFIQMDAIRFMARHAPQCALEEITLVALSDCDPSARVAALEALLENFDDSINLREVFLKRLISDLEPSIRLKAIQFAEKLIQIGGSIAEETKAILESRNKDEDDTACREAAEVALGKEKTRRIERNEAEEILMQLLEQLKQPPRDSENLDCF
;
A
#
# COMPACT_ATOMS: atom_id res chain seq x y z
N MET A 1 -28.78 -12.49 38.64
CA MET A 1 -28.94 -13.90 38.25
C MET A 1 -28.66 -14.76 39.48
N SER A 2 -29.40 -15.85 39.72
CA SER A 2 -29.13 -16.71 40.89
C SER A 2 -27.82 -17.50 40.71
N PRO A 3 -27.10 -17.86 41.79
CA PRO A 3 -25.87 -18.64 41.70
C PRO A 3 -26.03 -19.96 40.94
N GLU A 4 -27.21 -20.57 41.04
CA GLU A 4 -27.54 -21.82 40.36
C GLU A 4 -27.58 -21.66 38.83
N VAL A 5 -28.25 -20.60 38.35
CA VAL A 5 -28.32 -20.31 36.91
C VAL A 5 -26.93 -19.96 36.36
N ILE A 6 -26.12 -19.22 37.13
CA ILE A 6 -24.73 -18.91 36.75
C ILE A 6 -23.92 -20.19 36.56
N ARG A 7 -23.98 -21.12 37.52
CA ARG A 7 -23.27 -22.41 37.43
C ARG A 7 -23.73 -23.23 36.24
N GLN A 8 -25.04 -23.29 35.97
CA GLN A 8 -25.57 -24.02 34.83
C GLN A 8 -25.04 -23.48 33.50
N ILE A 9 -25.00 -22.15 33.32
CA ILE A 9 -24.45 -21.54 32.11
C ILE A 9 -22.96 -21.86 31.94
N ILE A 10 -22.17 -21.74 33.02
CA ILE A 10 -20.73 -22.08 32.99
C ILE A 10 -20.53 -23.56 32.64
N TRP A 11 -21.35 -24.45 33.19
CA TRP A 11 -21.27 -25.90 32.95
C TRP A 11 -21.64 -26.33 31.54
N LEU A 12 -22.51 -25.58 30.86
CA LEU A 12 -22.89 -25.84 29.47
C LEU A 12 -21.86 -25.31 28.45
N ALA A 13 -20.95 -24.43 28.86
CA ALA A 13 -19.99 -23.82 27.95
C ALA A 13 -19.10 -24.84 27.19
N PRO A 14 -18.58 -25.92 27.82
CA PRO A 14 -17.75 -26.91 27.11
C PRO A 14 -18.52 -27.73 26.07
N GLU A 15 -19.84 -27.89 26.23
CA GLU A 15 -20.70 -28.68 25.33
C GLU A 15 -21.10 -27.90 24.06
N ARG A 16 -20.81 -26.59 24.00
CA ARG A 16 -21.16 -25.76 22.85
C ARG A 16 -20.19 -25.92 21.70
N ASP A 17 -20.75 -26.21 20.52
CA ASP A 17 -19.98 -26.32 19.28
C ASP A 17 -19.85 -24.97 18.55
N ILE A 18 -20.76 -24.02 18.78
CA ILE A 18 -20.81 -22.76 18.04
C ILE A 18 -20.07 -21.65 18.80
N LEU A 19 -19.08 -21.05 18.15
CA LEU A 19 -18.39 -19.85 18.62
C LEU A 19 -19.32 -18.63 18.52
N SER A 20 -19.54 -17.95 19.64
CA SER A 20 -20.29 -16.70 19.71
C SER A 20 -19.60 -15.75 20.68
N MET A 21 -19.19 -14.58 20.20
CA MET A 21 -18.46 -13.61 21.04
C MET A 21 -19.28 -13.11 22.23
N ASP A 22 -20.59 -12.91 22.06
CA ASP A 22 -21.47 -12.49 23.16
C ASP A 22 -21.58 -13.58 24.21
N PHE A 23 -21.65 -14.84 23.80
CA PHE A 23 -21.62 -15.97 24.72
C PHE A 23 -20.27 -16.06 25.44
N CYS A 24 -19.14 -15.90 24.74
CA CYS A 24 -17.82 -15.88 25.37
C CYS A 24 -17.71 -14.79 26.45
N LYS A 25 -18.15 -13.57 26.13
CA LYS A 25 -18.16 -12.43 27.08
C LYS A 25 -19.07 -12.69 28.27
N LEU A 26 -20.25 -13.27 28.05
CA LEU A 26 -21.16 -13.65 29.12
C LEU A 26 -20.49 -14.67 30.05
N VAL A 27 -19.96 -15.76 29.50
CA VAL A 27 -19.34 -16.83 30.29
C VAL A 27 -18.12 -16.32 31.05
N SER A 28 -17.23 -15.54 30.41
CA SER A 28 -16.06 -14.97 31.10
C SER A 28 -16.47 -14.07 32.27
N ASN A 29 -17.45 -13.20 32.08
CA ASN A 29 -17.96 -12.32 33.14
C ASN A 29 -18.58 -13.11 34.29
N LEU A 30 -19.36 -14.15 33.96
CA LEU A 30 -19.98 -15.03 34.95
C LEU A 30 -18.92 -15.81 35.75
N MET A 31 -17.86 -16.30 35.11
CA MET A 31 -16.75 -16.98 35.79
C MET A 31 -16.03 -16.03 36.76
N VAL A 32 -15.73 -14.80 36.33
CA VAL A 32 -15.13 -13.77 37.20
C VAL A 32 -16.04 -13.44 38.37
N GLN A 33 -17.34 -13.22 38.12
CA GLN A 33 -18.32 -12.88 39.16
C GLN A 33 -18.48 -14.00 40.19
N SER A 34 -18.49 -15.26 39.76
CA SER A 34 -18.71 -16.42 40.62
C SER A 34 -17.43 -17.03 41.20
N ASN A 35 -16.26 -16.60 40.72
CA ASN A 35 -14.96 -17.19 41.02
C ASN A 35 -14.91 -18.71 40.74
N ASP A 36 -15.65 -19.19 39.73
CA ASP A 36 -15.68 -20.59 39.29
C ASP A 36 -14.97 -20.76 37.94
N PHE A 37 -13.77 -21.32 37.99
CA PHE A 37 -12.94 -21.62 36.82
C PHE A 37 -12.71 -23.12 36.62
N SER A 38 -13.47 -23.97 37.31
CA SER A 38 -13.20 -25.40 37.43
C SER A 38 -13.17 -26.18 36.10
N LEU A 39 -13.80 -25.64 35.05
CA LEU A 39 -13.91 -26.24 33.73
C LEU A 39 -12.90 -25.69 32.72
N ILE A 40 -12.42 -24.46 32.88
CA ILE A 40 -11.58 -23.80 31.86
C ILE A 40 -10.20 -24.47 31.74
N SER A 41 -9.68 -25.00 32.84
CA SER A 41 -8.40 -25.73 32.90
C SER A 41 -8.47 -27.14 32.31
N LYS A 42 -9.66 -27.67 32.01
CA LYS A 42 -9.85 -29.07 31.56
C LYS A 42 -10.07 -29.11 30.05
N ALA A 43 -9.03 -28.83 29.26
CA ALA A 43 -9.10 -28.72 27.80
C ALA A 43 -9.88 -29.86 27.12
N LYS A 44 -9.60 -31.12 27.49
CA LYS A 44 -10.25 -32.33 26.93
C LYS A 44 -11.78 -32.40 27.09
N LYS A 45 -12.39 -31.53 27.90
CA LYS A 45 -13.84 -31.46 28.09
C LYS A 45 -14.56 -30.52 27.13
N TRP A 46 -13.83 -29.74 26.35
CA TRP A 46 -14.40 -28.74 25.46
C TRP A 46 -14.54 -29.31 24.05
N ASN A 47 -15.76 -29.29 23.51
CA ASN A 47 -16.02 -29.70 22.13
C ASN A 47 -15.42 -28.69 21.13
N ASN A 48 -15.41 -27.41 21.50
CA ASN A 48 -14.85 -26.33 20.69
C ASN A 48 -13.67 -25.65 21.40
N MET A 49 -12.44 -25.94 20.91
CA MET A 49 -11.21 -25.35 21.48
C MET A 49 -11.09 -23.84 21.22
N LYS A 50 -11.59 -23.33 20.09
CA LYS A 50 -11.58 -21.88 19.80
C LYS A 50 -12.47 -21.12 20.77
N LEU A 51 -13.62 -21.69 21.14
CA LEU A 51 -14.51 -21.14 22.18
C LEU A 51 -13.77 -21.06 23.52
N ARG A 52 -13.13 -22.15 23.93
CA ARG A 52 -12.32 -22.21 25.16
C ARG A 52 -11.22 -21.14 25.16
N LEU A 53 -10.44 -21.06 24.09
CA LEU A 53 -9.35 -20.09 23.95
C LEU A 53 -9.84 -18.65 23.99
N THR A 54 -10.99 -18.37 23.35
CA THR A 54 -11.60 -17.04 23.37
C THR A 54 -12.02 -16.66 24.78
N ILE A 55 -12.60 -17.59 25.56
CA ILE A 55 -12.95 -17.34 26.96
C ILE A 55 -11.70 -17.15 27.81
N LEU A 56 -10.67 -17.99 27.65
CA LEU A 56 -9.39 -17.82 28.34
C LEU A 56 -8.77 -16.43 28.07
N LYS A 57 -8.77 -16.00 26.81
CA LYS A 57 -8.33 -14.66 26.40
C LYS A 57 -9.08 -13.56 27.16
N LEU A 58 -10.42 -13.62 27.17
CA LEU A 58 -11.26 -12.63 27.85
C LEU A 58 -11.02 -12.61 29.36
N LEU A 59 -10.76 -13.78 29.97
CA LEU A 59 -10.40 -13.87 31.39
C LEU A 59 -9.07 -13.19 31.69
N VAL A 60 -8.05 -13.41 30.85
CA VAL A 60 -6.74 -12.77 31.00
C VAL A 60 -6.84 -11.25 30.79
N GLU A 61 -7.57 -10.80 29.77
CA GLU A 61 -7.89 -9.38 29.55
C GLU A 61 -8.65 -8.75 30.73
N SER A 62 -9.40 -9.55 31.49
CA SER A 62 -10.09 -9.15 32.73
C SER A 62 -9.21 -9.26 33.98
N ASN A 63 -7.88 -9.25 33.83
CA ASN A 63 -6.86 -9.37 34.88
C ASN A 63 -6.82 -10.72 35.62
N VAL A 64 -7.38 -11.79 35.07
CA VAL A 64 -7.25 -13.15 35.62
C VAL A 64 -6.00 -13.84 35.04
N GLY A 65 -4.83 -13.25 35.31
CA GLY A 65 -3.56 -13.59 34.67
C GLY A 65 -3.04 -15.01 34.91
N GLN A 66 -3.53 -15.71 35.95
CA GLN A 66 -3.13 -17.09 36.27
C GLN A 66 -3.40 -18.10 35.12
N PHE A 67 -4.24 -17.73 34.15
CA PHE A 67 -4.56 -18.56 32.99
C PHE A 67 -3.69 -18.29 31.76
N ALA A 68 -2.78 -17.30 31.82
CA ALA A 68 -1.86 -16.99 30.73
C ALA A 68 -1.04 -18.21 30.25
N PRO A 69 -0.45 -19.06 31.11
CA PRO A 69 0.26 -20.26 30.66
C PRO A 69 -0.63 -21.23 29.86
N LEU A 70 -1.89 -21.43 30.29
CA LEU A 70 -2.83 -22.32 29.61
C LEU A 70 -3.18 -21.86 28.18
N ILE A 71 -3.11 -20.55 27.93
CA ILE A 71 -3.29 -20.00 26.58
C ILE A 71 -2.08 -20.36 25.71
N LEU A 72 -0.87 -20.23 26.25
CA LEU A 72 0.38 -20.39 25.50
C LEU A 72 0.73 -21.85 25.22
N GLU A 73 0.29 -22.76 26.09
CA GLU A 73 0.43 -24.22 25.91
C GLU A 73 -0.56 -24.80 24.88
N ASP A 74 -1.57 -24.03 24.48
CA ASP A 74 -2.59 -24.51 23.56
C ASP A 74 -2.06 -24.55 22.11
N PRO A 75 -2.15 -25.69 21.40
CA PRO A 75 -1.66 -25.81 20.03
C PRO A 75 -2.44 -24.96 19.01
N GLU A 76 -3.67 -24.54 19.32
CA GLU A 76 -4.50 -23.70 18.45
C GLU A 76 -4.29 -22.19 18.73
N ALA A 77 -3.43 -21.83 19.68
CA ALA A 77 -3.11 -20.44 19.95
C ALA A 77 -2.37 -19.81 18.75
N HIS A 78 -2.83 -18.66 18.31
CA HIS A 78 -2.12 -17.72 17.44
C HIS A 78 -1.44 -16.58 18.24
N LEU A 79 -0.61 -15.79 17.54
CA LEU A 79 0.24 -14.75 18.10
C LEU A 79 -0.53 -13.72 18.94
N GLY A 80 -1.73 -13.32 18.52
CA GLY A 80 -2.59 -12.41 19.30
C GLY A 80 -2.96 -12.92 20.70
N TYR A 81 -3.03 -14.23 20.91
CA TYR A 81 -3.19 -14.78 22.26
C TYR A 81 -1.91 -14.65 23.08
N CYS A 82 -0.74 -14.86 22.46
CA CYS A 82 0.55 -14.68 23.11
C CYS A 82 0.74 -13.24 23.60
N VAL A 83 0.45 -12.26 22.74
CA VAL A 83 0.47 -10.82 23.04
C VAL A 83 -0.36 -10.45 24.28
N ILE A 84 -1.47 -11.16 24.52
CA ILE A 84 -2.37 -10.91 25.66
C ILE A 84 -1.89 -11.62 26.91
N ALA A 85 -1.39 -12.85 26.77
CA ALA A 85 -0.90 -13.64 27.88
C ALA A 85 0.44 -13.10 28.44
N TYR A 86 1.30 -12.57 27.57
CA TYR A 86 2.68 -12.19 27.89
C TYR A 86 2.83 -11.28 29.14
N PRO A 87 2.05 -10.19 29.30
CA PRO A 87 2.21 -9.28 30.45
C PRO A 87 1.88 -9.90 31.81
N HIS A 88 1.24 -11.08 31.84
CA HIS A 88 0.82 -11.75 33.07
C HIS A 88 1.77 -12.88 33.49
N LEU A 89 2.85 -13.11 32.74
CA LEU A 89 3.84 -14.15 33.02
C LEU A 89 4.92 -13.62 33.97
N SER A 90 5.55 -14.53 34.72
CA SER A 90 6.83 -14.20 35.37
C SER A 90 7.92 -14.00 34.31
N GLU A 91 8.97 -13.25 34.65
CA GLU A 91 10.05 -12.93 33.71
C GLU A 91 10.70 -14.18 33.09
N GLU A 92 11.01 -15.19 33.91
CA GLU A 92 11.61 -16.46 33.46
C GLU A 92 10.72 -17.21 32.45
N VAL A 93 9.41 -17.28 32.75
CA VAL A 93 8.43 -17.94 31.88
C VAL A 93 8.22 -17.13 30.60
N ALA A 94 8.16 -15.81 30.70
CA ALA A 94 8.03 -14.91 29.56
C ALA A 94 9.21 -15.04 28.58
N GLN A 95 10.45 -15.13 29.07
CA GLN A 95 11.62 -15.33 28.22
C GLN A 95 11.60 -16.68 27.49
N THR A 96 11.11 -17.73 28.16
CA THR A 96 10.98 -19.06 27.55
C THR A 96 9.97 -19.04 26.39
N TYR A 97 8.76 -18.52 26.64
CA TYR A 97 7.73 -18.41 25.60
C TYR A 97 8.11 -17.45 24.49
N LYS A 98 8.80 -16.33 24.79
CA LYS A 98 9.27 -15.40 23.75
C LYS A 98 10.11 -16.14 22.69
N LYS A 99 11.07 -16.96 23.12
CA LYS A 99 11.92 -17.74 22.21
C LYS A 99 11.12 -18.75 21.38
N GLU A 100 10.21 -19.47 22.01
CA GLU A 100 9.34 -20.43 21.33
C GLU A 100 8.43 -19.75 20.29
N TRP A 101 7.86 -18.60 20.64
CA TRP A 101 6.96 -17.89 19.74
C TRP A 101 7.67 -17.22 18.57
N ILE A 102 8.93 -16.79 18.75
CA ILE A 102 9.76 -16.34 17.62
C ILE A 102 9.90 -17.47 16.58
N GLU A 103 10.12 -18.73 16.99
CA GLU A 103 10.17 -19.87 16.06
C GLU A 103 8.84 -20.08 15.32
N ARG A 104 7.72 -19.87 16.03
CA ARG A 104 6.38 -20.03 15.46
C ARG A 104 6.01 -18.92 14.47
N LEU A 105 6.77 -17.83 14.41
CA LEU A 105 6.50 -16.75 13.44
C LEU A 105 6.63 -17.23 11.98
N GLY A 106 7.27 -18.37 11.71
CA GLY A 106 7.29 -18.96 10.36
C GLY A 106 5.93 -19.53 9.92
N ASP A 107 5.07 -19.91 10.85
CA ASP A 107 3.79 -20.56 10.54
C ASP A 107 2.67 -19.53 10.27
N ARG A 108 2.21 -19.52 9.03
CA ARG A 108 1.16 -18.60 8.55
C ARG A 108 -0.19 -18.80 9.24
N ARG A 109 -0.45 -19.97 9.83
CA ARG A 109 -1.70 -20.23 10.55
C ARG A 109 -1.79 -19.46 11.86
N PHE A 110 -0.64 -19.07 12.42
CA PHE A 110 -0.56 -18.52 13.77
C PHE A 110 -0.08 -17.07 13.83
N CYS A 111 0.26 -16.45 12.69
CA CYS A 111 0.85 -15.11 12.66
C CYS A 111 0.12 -14.18 11.68
N PHE A 112 -0.73 -13.30 12.22
CA PHE A 112 -1.43 -12.25 11.47
C PHE A 112 -0.66 -10.91 11.55
N PRO A 113 -0.70 -10.05 10.50
CA PRO A 113 0.05 -8.79 10.49
C PRO A 113 -0.25 -7.86 11.67
N THR A 114 -1.52 -7.76 12.08
CA THR A 114 -1.93 -6.91 13.21
C THR A 114 -1.36 -7.39 14.55
N ASP A 115 -1.26 -8.70 14.72
CA ASP A 115 -0.76 -9.31 15.96
C ASP A 115 0.76 -9.19 16.07
N PHE A 116 1.47 -9.18 14.92
CA PHE A 116 2.93 -9.08 14.91
C PHE A 116 3.43 -7.73 15.43
N ASN A 117 2.78 -6.63 15.04
CA ASN A 117 3.13 -5.31 15.57
C ASN A 117 2.92 -5.24 17.08
N LEU A 118 1.82 -5.82 17.57
CA LEU A 118 1.57 -5.90 19.00
C LEU A 118 2.57 -6.81 19.71
N PHE A 119 3.05 -7.87 19.06
CA PHE A 119 4.10 -8.73 19.59
C PHE A 119 5.42 -7.99 19.76
N LEU A 120 5.84 -7.22 18.75
CA LEU A 120 7.05 -6.40 18.83
C LEU A 120 6.98 -5.37 19.97
N VAL A 121 5.80 -4.78 20.20
CA VAL A 121 5.61 -3.77 21.25
C VAL A 121 5.46 -4.38 22.64
N LYS A 122 4.63 -5.42 22.80
CA LYS A 122 4.25 -5.95 24.12
C LYS A 122 5.20 -7.02 24.65
N CYS A 123 5.86 -7.77 23.76
CA CYS A 123 6.75 -8.86 24.14
C CYS A 123 8.23 -8.43 24.10
N GLY A 124 8.50 -7.15 23.81
CA GLY A 124 9.82 -6.55 23.92
C GLY A 124 10.25 -6.30 25.37
N PRO A 125 11.52 -5.90 25.59
CA PRO A 125 12.55 -5.70 24.58
C PRO A 125 13.09 -7.01 23.99
N PHE A 126 13.52 -6.95 22.74
CA PHE A 126 14.18 -8.05 22.04
C PHE A 126 15.68 -7.79 21.94
N THR A 127 16.46 -8.87 22.07
CA THR A 127 17.90 -8.84 21.83
C THR A 127 18.21 -8.79 20.33
N ILE A 128 19.43 -8.39 19.96
CA ILE A 128 19.87 -8.41 18.55
C ILE A 128 19.74 -9.82 17.96
N ALA A 129 20.13 -10.87 18.70
CA ALA A 129 20.01 -12.25 18.22
C ALA A 129 18.56 -12.68 17.97
N GLU A 130 17.60 -12.16 18.74
CA GLU A 130 16.17 -12.39 18.51
C GLU A 130 15.68 -11.64 17.26
N PHE A 131 16.14 -10.40 17.04
CA PHE A 131 15.87 -9.64 15.81
C PHE A 131 16.44 -10.33 14.56
N GLU A 132 17.67 -10.84 14.62
CA GLU A 132 18.30 -11.61 13.54
C GLU A 132 17.42 -12.80 13.13
N LYS A 133 16.96 -13.57 14.12
CA LYS A 133 16.12 -14.73 13.87
C LYS A 133 14.75 -14.35 13.29
N MET A 134 14.12 -13.30 13.82
CA MET A 134 12.87 -12.79 13.24
C MET A 134 13.09 -12.31 11.81
N PHE A 135 14.22 -11.67 11.53
CA PHE A 135 14.58 -11.20 10.20
C PHE A 135 14.72 -12.36 9.22
N ASP A 136 15.44 -13.43 9.57
CA ASP A 136 15.57 -14.62 8.72
C ASP A 136 14.20 -15.22 8.38
N ILE A 137 13.32 -15.39 9.39
CA ILE A 137 11.96 -15.90 9.20
C ILE A 137 11.14 -14.98 8.30
N MET A 138 11.23 -13.65 8.49
CA MET A 138 10.50 -12.70 7.64
C MET A 138 11.05 -12.66 6.22
N MET A 139 12.37 -12.82 6.03
CA MET A 139 13.02 -12.94 4.72
C MET A 139 12.69 -14.25 4.00
N GLU A 140 12.23 -15.29 4.67
CA GLU A 140 11.68 -16.47 4.01
C GLU A 140 10.22 -16.25 3.57
N ARG A 141 9.51 -15.32 4.22
CA ARG A 141 8.07 -15.07 4.01
C ARG A 141 7.77 -13.84 3.17
N TYR A 142 8.75 -12.98 2.90
CA TYR A 142 8.49 -11.63 2.39
C TYR A 142 7.71 -11.61 1.08
N THR A 143 7.93 -12.59 0.20
CA THR A 143 7.24 -12.66 -1.10
C THR A 143 5.73 -12.85 -0.98
N VAL A 144 5.25 -13.29 0.18
CA VAL A 144 3.81 -13.44 0.43
C VAL A 144 3.29 -12.36 1.36
N SER A 145 4.14 -11.75 2.18
CA SER A 145 3.71 -10.76 3.18
C SER A 145 4.85 -9.81 3.53
N PRO A 146 5.19 -8.85 2.64
CA PRO A 146 6.32 -7.93 2.82
C PRO A 146 6.15 -7.06 4.08
N ARG A 147 4.90 -6.72 4.43
CA ARG A 147 4.53 -5.95 5.63
C ARG A 147 5.10 -6.46 6.96
N PHE A 148 5.34 -7.76 7.10
CA PHE A 148 5.96 -8.26 8.33
C PHE A 148 7.42 -7.83 8.43
N LEU A 149 8.17 -7.91 7.33
CA LEU A 149 9.54 -7.42 7.29
C LEU A 149 9.57 -5.92 7.54
N GLU A 150 8.68 -5.16 6.91
CA GLU A 150 8.56 -3.71 7.11
C GLU A 150 8.36 -3.34 8.58
N SER A 151 7.43 -4.04 9.24
CA SER A 151 7.11 -3.84 10.65
C SER A 151 8.28 -4.18 11.58
N LEU A 152 9.03 -5.24 11.25
CA LEU A 152 10.24 -5.60 11.98
C LEU A 152 11.31 -4.51 11.85
N LEU A 153 11.56 -4.01 10.63
CA LEU A 153 12.52 -2.95 10.37
C LEU A 153 12.14 -1.64 11.07
N ASP A 154 10.85 -1.28 11.05
CA ASP A 154 10.32 -0.09 11.73
C ASP A 154 10.51 -0.15 13.25
N SER A 155 10.42 -1.34 13.83
CA SER A 155 10.55 -1.52 15.29
C SER A 155 11.98 -1.33 15.81
N CYS A 156 12.98 -1.44 14.95
CA CYS A 156 14.38 -1.22 15.31
C CYS A 156 15.19 -0.61 14.15
N PRO A 157 15.10 0.73 13.94
CA PRO A 157 15.75 1.39 12.80
C PRO A 157 17.27 1.19 12.74
N SER A 158 17.95 1.14 13.89
CA SER A 158 19.40 0.87 13.96
C SER A 158 19.76 -0.53 13.45
N PHE A 159 18.90 -1.53 13.71
CA PHE A 159 19.05 -2.87 13.14
C PHE A 159 18.69 -2.87 11.65
N ALA A 160 17.64 -2.16 11.25
CA ALA A 160 17.25 -2.07 9.83
C ALA A 160 18.39 -1.56 8.95
N ILE A 161 19.11 -0.52 9.38
CA ILE A 161 20.28 0.03 8.67
C ILE A 161 21.33 -1.03 8.38
N THR A 162 21.62 -1.93 9.34
CA THR A 162 22.64 -2.98 9.15
C THR A 162 22.17 -4.10 8.22
N LYS A 163 20.86 -4.20 7.95
CA LYS A 163 20.26 -5.23 7.09
C LYS A 163 20.02 -4.82 5.65
N VAL A 164 20.05 -3.53 5.33
CA VAL A 164 19.79 -3.05 3.96
C VAL A 164 20.64 -3.78 2.91
N SER A 165 21.96 -3.92 3.13
CA SER A 165 22.83 -4.63 2.17
C SER A 165 22.43 -6.09 1.98
N GLY A 166 22.14 -6.82 3.06
CA GLY A 166 21.71 -8.22 2.99
C GLY A 166 20.35 -8.41 2.32
N ILE A 167 19.43 -7.45 2.49
CA ILE A 167 18.14 -7.44 1.77
C ILE A 167 18.39 -7.28 0.27
N ILE A 168 19.24 -6.32 -0.13
CA ILE A 168 19.57 -6.09 -1.55
C ILE A 168 20.23 -7.33 -2.16
N GLU A 169 21.17 -7.96 -1.47
CA GLU A 169 21.80 -9.21 -1.90
C GLU A 169 20.75 -10.30 -2.13
N ARG A 170 19.85 -10.51 -1.18
CA ARG A 170 18.80 -11.54 -1.27
C ARG A 170 17.80 -11.28 -2.40
N ILE A 171 17.44 -10.01 -2.62
CA ILE A 171 16.59 -9.62 -3.74
C ILE A 171 17.32 -9.80 -5.07
N THR A 172 18.61 -9.46 -5.13
CA THR A 172 19.45 -9.70 -6.30
C THR A 172 19.51 -11.18 -6.66
N GLU A 173 19.70 -12.06 -5.67
CA GLU A 173 19.61 -13.52 -5.84
C GLU A 173 18.24 -13.95 -6.40
N LEU A 174 17.14 -13.41 -5.85
CA LEU A 174 15.80 -13.72 -6.35
C LEU A 174 15.63 -13.31 -7.82
N LEU A 175 15.94 -12.06 -8.16
CA LEU A 175 15.75 -11.53 -9.52
C LEU A 175 16.70 -12.21 -10.53
N SER A 176 17.89 -12.62 -10.09
CA SER A 176 18.85 -13.36 -10.92
C SER A 176 18.38 -14.77 -11.27
N SER A 177 17.54 -15.40 -10.44
CA SER A 177 17.04 -16.77 -10.65
C SER A 177 16.24 -16.97 -11.94
N GLY A 178 15.77 -15.87 -12.55
CA GLY A 178 15.02 -15.89 -13.82
C GLY A 178 13.60 -16.43 -13.68
N ARG A 179 13.11 -16.62 -12.45
CA ARG A 179 11.70 -16.96 -12.19
C ARG A 179 10.83 -15.73 -12.41
N GLU A 180 9.85 -15.84 -13.30
CA GLU A 180 8.85 -14.80 -13.58
C GLU A 180 7.58 -14.99 -12.74
N ASP A 181 7.74 -15.12 -11.42
CA ASP A 181 6.61 -15.03 -10.50
C ASP A 181 6.35 -13.55 -10.19
N TRP A 182 5.27 -13.01 -10.75
CA TRP A 182 4.91 -11.61 -10.58
C TRP A 182 4.73 -11.23 -9.10
N THR A 183 4.16 -12.09 -8.27
CA THR A 183 3.95 -11.77 -6.84
C THR A 183 5.28 -11.65 -6.09
N MET A 184 6.25 -12.50 -6.42
CA MET A 184 7.58 -12.44 -5.84
C MET A 184 8.36 -11.19 -6.31
N ILE A 185 8.21 -10.81 -7.58
CA ILE A 185 8.89 -9.65 -8.16
C ILE A 185 8.28 -8.34 -7.63
N ASP A 186 6.96 -8.25 -7.55
CA ASP A 186 6.24 -7.11 -6.98
C ASP A 186 6.67 -6.87 -5.52
N ALA A 187 6.65 -7.92 -4.70
CA ALA A 187 7.14 -7.85 -3.31
C ALA A 187 8.63 -7.46 -3.21
N ALA A 188 9.46 -7.89 -4.17
CA ALA A 188 10.86 -7.48 -4.21
C ALA A 188 11.02 -5.98 -4.52
N PHE A 189 10.23 -5.43 -5.45
CA PHE A 189 10.23 -3.99 -5.72
C PHE A 189 9.68 -3.18 -4.54
N GLU A 190 8.60 -3.63 -3.91
CA GLU A 190 8.03 -2.98 -2.72
C GLU A 190 9.10 -2.86 -1.61
N ILE A 191 9.83 -3.94 -1.33
CA ILE A 191 10.89 -3.93 -0.31
C ILE A 191 12.08 -3.05 -0.72
N LEU A 192 12.50 -3.10 -1.99
CA LEU A 192 13.60 -2.26 -2.48
C LEU A 192 13.30 -0.76 -2.32
N GLU A 193 12.06 -0.35 -2.56
CA GLU A 193 11.60 1.02 -2.32
C GLU A 193 11.50 1.31 -0.82
N TYR A 194 10.98 0.36 -0.04
CA TYR A 194 10.80 0.52 1.40
C TYR A 194 12.12 0.72 2.15
N VAL A 195 13.15 -0.07 1.84
CA VAL A 195 14.43 0.01 2.56
C VAL A 195 15.19 1.32 2.33
N ASN A 196 14.83 2.08 1.30
CA ASN A 196 15.38 3.40 1.00
C ASN A 196 15.09 4.43 2.12
N LYS A 197 14.10 4.15 2.98
CA LYS A 197 13.83 4.90 4.21
C LYS A 197 14.99 4.87 5.22
N TYR A 198 15.80 3.82 5.21
CA TYR A 198 16.82 3.57 6.25
C TYR A 198 18.24 3.89 5.79
N ALA A 199 18.55 3.65 4.52
CA ALA A 199 19.85 3.95 3.95
C ALA A 199 19.72 4.26 2.47
N VAL A 200 20.66 5.04 1.94
CA VAL A 200 20.79 5.24 0.50
C VAL A 200 21.14 3.90 -0.14
N VAL A 201 20.23 3.40 -0.97
CA VAL A 201 20.38 2.11 -1.62
C VAL A 201 21.20 2.25 -2.90
N ASP A 202 22.26 1.44 -3.05
CA ASP A 202 22.90 1.23 -4.34
C ASP A 202 22.15 0.15 -5.12
N TYR A 203 21.31 0.58 -6.07
CA TYR A 203 20.55 -0.34 -6.92
C TYR A 203 21.39 -1.00 -8.02
N LYS A 204 22.66 -0.61 -8.25
CA LYS A 204 23.49 -1.17 -9.33
C LYS A 204 23.49 -2.70 -9.40
N PRO A 205 23.52 -3.47 -8.30
CA PRO A 205 23.47 -4.92 -8.35
C PRO A 205 22.16 -5.48 -8.95
N VAL A 206 21.03 -4.79 -8.74
CA VAL A 206 19.71 -5.25 -9.22
C VAL A 206 19.41 -4.81 -10.66
N LEU A 207 19.94 -3.67 -11.11
CA LEU A 207 19.60 -3.06 -12.40
C LEU A 207 19.70 -4.00 -13.62
N PRO A 208 20.74 -4.86 -13.77
CA PRO A 208 20.82 -5.75 -14.92
C PRO A 208 19.64 -6.73 -15.02
N TYR A 209 19.13 -7.18 -13.88
CA TYR A 209 18.02 -8.12 -13.81
C TYR A 209 16.68 -7.43 -14.06
N VAL A 210 16.49 -6.22 -13.53
CA VAL A 210 15.32 -5.39 -13.81
C VAL A 210 15.27 -4.98 -15.29
N ARG A 211 16.40 -4.61 -15.88
CA ARG A 211 16.48 -4.26 -17.31
C ARG A 211 16.03 -5.42 -18.21
N ARG A 212 16.33 -6.68 -17.83
CA ARG A 212 15.85 -7.86 -18.57
C ARG A 212 14.32 -7.98 -18.54
N MET A 213 13.69 -7.58 -17.43
CA MET A 213 12.23 -7.63 -17.24
C MET A 213 11.45 -6.66 -18.14
N LEU A 214 12.11 -5.64 -18.71
CA LEU A 214 11.53 -4.77 -19.75
C LEU A 214 11.10 -5.56 -21.01
N ARG A 215 11.56 -6.80 -21.16
CA ARG A 215 11.19 -7.72 -22.26
C ARG A 215 10.35 -8.91 -21.78
N SER A 216 9.81 -8.85 -20.56
CA SER A 216 8.95 -9.91 -20.04
C SER A 216 7.65 -9.97 -20.81
N ASN A 217 7.11 -11.17 -21.00
CA ASN A 217 5.77 -11.35 -21.58
C ASN A 217 4.65 -11.09 -20.56
N ASN A 218 4.99 -10.86 -19.30
CA ASN A 218 4.04 -10.46 -18.27
C ASN A 218 4.02 -8.94 -18.16
N ASN A 219 2.92 -8.34 -18.60
CA ASN A 219 2.76 -6.88 -18.66
C ASN A 219 2.91 -6.22 -17.29
N PHE A 220 2.51 -6.87 -16.19
CA PHE A 220 2.69 -6.32 -14.85
C PHE A 220 4.18 -6.25 -14.49
N ILE A 221 4.93 -7.34 -14.70
CA ILE A 221 6.39 -7.38 -14.47
C ILE A 221 7.10 -6.32 -15.33
N GLN A 222 6.71 -6.21 -16.61
CA GLN A 222 7.30 -5.24 -17.54
C GLN A 222 7.02 -3.81 -17.09
N MET A 223 5.78 -3.49 -16.71
CA MET A 223 5.38 -2.17 -16.23
C MET A 223 6.09 -1.78 -14.93
N ASP A 224 6.25 -2.70 -13.99
CA ASP A 224 6.97 -2.43 -12.75
C ASP A 224 8.47 -2.25 -12.99
N ALA A 225 9.06 -3.02 -13.91
CA ALA A 225 10.43 -2.82 -14.35
C ALA A 225 10.64 -1.46 -15.03
N ILE A 226 9.70 -1.02 -15.88
CA ILE A 226 9.72 0.32 -16.51
C ILE A 226 9.76 1.40 -15.43
N ARG A 227 8.83 1.36 -14.47
CA ARG A 227 8.73 2.33 -13.37
C ARG A 227 9.99 2.33 -12.51
N PHE A 228 10.49 1.15 -12.16
CA PHE A 228 11.70 1.01 -11.34
C PHE A 228 12.92 1.60 -12.06
N MET A 229 13.14 1.24 -13.33
CA MET A 229 14.27 1.76 -14.11
C MET A 229 14.15 3.27 -14.33
N ALA A 230 12.96 3.79 -14.59
CA ALA A 230 12.72 5.22 -14.77
C ALA A 230 13.07 6.05 -13.54
N ARG A 231 12.84 5.52 -12.33
CA ARG A 231 13.15 6.22 -11.08
C ARG A 231 14.62 6.13 -10.70
N HIS A 232 15.22 4.95 -10.85
CA HIS A 232 16.53 4.66 -10.24
C HIS A 232 17.69 4.61 -11.24
N ALA A 233 17.40 4.47 -12.54
CA ALA A 233 18.41 4.38 -13.59
C ALA A 233 17.87 4.81 -14.98
N PRO A 234 17.27 6.00 -15.13
CA PRO A 234 16.57 6.40 -16.35
C PRO A 234 17.46 6.35 -17.60
N GLN A 235 18.71 6.80 -17.48
CA GLN A 235 19.69 6.79 -18.58
C GLN A 235 20.12 5.37 -19.00
N CYS A 236 20.00 4.39 -18.11
CA CYS A 236 20.40 3.01 -18.40
C CYS A 236 19.34 2.20 -19.16
N ALA A 237 18.08 2.67 -19.21
CA ALA A 237 16.96 1.95 -19.82
C ALA A 237 16.21 2.78 -20.88
N LEU A 238 16.67 4.00 -21.16
CA LEU A 238 15.95 4.93 -22.04
C LEU A 238 15.64 4.32 -23.42
N GLU A 239 16.59 3.61 -24.01
CA GLU A 239 16.42 2.96 -25.31
C GLU A 239 15.36 1.85 -25.27
N GLU A 240 15.41 0.97 -24.27
CA GLU A 240 14.41 -0.09 -24.11
C GLU A 240 13.02 0.44 -23.79
N ILE A 241 12.90 1.40 -22.88
CA ILE A 241 11.62 2.03 -22.53
C ILE A 241 11.03 2.72 -23.77
N THR A 242 11.87 3.36 -24.58
CA THR A 242 11.46 3.94 -25.87
C THR A 242 10.94 2.88 -26.82
N LEU A 243 11.62 1.74 -26.93
CA LEU A 243 11.18 0.64 -27.79
C LEU A 243 9.80 0.13 -27.36
N VAL A 244 9.58 -0.03 -26.05
CA VAL A 244 8.28 -0.40 -25.48
C VAL A 244 7.23 0.63 -25.90
N ALA A 245 7.45 1.92 -25.60
CA ALA A 245 6.50 2.99 -25.92
C ALA A 245 6.06 3.00 -27.40
N LEU A 246 6.97 2.71 -28.32
CA LEU A 246 6.72 2.80 -29.76
C LEU A 246 6.09 1.54 -30.37
N SER A 247 6.39 0.36 -29.83
CA SER A 247 6.18 -0.91 -30.54
C SER A 247 5.63 -2.06 -29.72
N ASP A 248 5.44 -1.90 -28.40
CA ASP A 248 4.84 -2.96 -27.59
C ASP A 248 3.39 -3.23 -28.01
N CYS A 249 2.96 -4.49 -27.91
CA CYS A 249 1.61 -4.88 -28.30
C CYS A 249 0.58 -4.55 -27.21
N ASP A 250 1.00 -4.40 -25.95
CA ASP A 250 0.11 -4.05 -24.85
C ASP A 250 0.01 -2.52 -24.67
N PRO A 251 -1.18 -1.93 -24.82
CA PRO A 251 -1.37 -0.50 -24.61
C PRO A 251 -0.98 -0.02 -23.21
N SER A 252 -1.14 -0.84 -22.17
CA SER A 252 -0.83 -0.45 -20.78
C SER A 252 0.68 -0.35 -20.56
N ALA A 253 1.46 -1.27 -21.12
CA ALA A 253 2.92 -1.21 -21.12
C ALA A 253 3.42 0.02 -21.87
N ARG A 254 2.84 0.34 -23.03
CA ARG A 254 3.15 1.56 -23.78
C ARG A 254 2.83 2.84 -23.00
N VAL A 255 1.69 2.89 -22.31
CA VAL A 255 1.33 4.02 -21.42
C VAL A 255 2.36 4.15 -20.29
N ALA A 256 2.71 3.06 -19.61
CA ALA A 256 3.70 3.09 -18.54
C ALA A 256 5.08 3.58 -19.02
N ALA A 257 5.51 3.14 -20.20
CA ALA A 257 6.73 3.61 -20.83
C ALA A 257 6.67 5.12 -21.15
N LEU A 258 5.53 5.60 -21.65
CA LEU A 258 5.34 7.03 -21.92
C LEU A 258 5.34 7.88 -20.66
N GLU A 259 4.72 7.39 -19.58
CA GLU A 259 4.77 8.03 -18.26
C GLU A 259 6.21 8.13 -17.75
N ALA A 260 6.97 7.04 -17.81
CA ALA A 260 8.38 7.02 -17.43
C ALA A 260 9.22 8.05 -18.21
N LEU A 261 8.96 8.20 -19.51
CA LEU A 261 9.69 9.14 -20.37
C LEU A 261 9.26 10.60 -20.13
N LEU A 262 7.99 10.84 -19.82
CA LEU A 262 7.47 12.15 -19.44
C LEU A 262 8.00 12.62 -18.08
N GLU A 263 8.15 11.69 -17.12
CA GLU A 263 8.78 11.95 -15.83
C GLU A 263 10.26 12.29 -16.01
N ASN A 264 10.95 11.60 -16.92
CA ASN A 264 12.36 11.83 -17.27
C ASN A 264 12.51 12.64 -18.57
N PHE A 265 11.77 13.75 -18.68
CA PHE A 265 11.65 14.52 -19.92
C PHE A 265 12.99 15.04 -20.44
N ASP A 266 13.86 15.54 -19.55
CA ASP A 266 15.15 16.11 -19.95
C ASP A 266 16.08 15.06 -20.57
N ASP A 267 16.04 13.82 -20.08
CA ASP A 267 16.79 12.70 -20.65
C ASP A 267 16.16 12.21 -21.98
N SER A 268 14.84 12.37 -22.15
CA SER A 268 14.08 11.85 -23.30
C SER A 268 13.85 12.86 -24.43
N ILE A 269 14.20 14.14 -24.25
CA ILE A 269 13.97 15.22 -25.22
C ILE A 269 14.56 14.94 -26.62
N ASN A 270 15.65 14.18 -26.68
CA ASN A 270 16.31 13.82 -27.94
C ASN A 270 15.47 12.84 -28.78
N LEU A 271 14.44 12.24 -28.18
CA LEU A 271 13.54 11.30 -28.84
C LEU A 271 12.34 12.01 -29.51
N ARG A 272 12.19 13.33 -29.31
CA ARG A 272 11.04 14.14 -29.76
C ARG A 272 10.53 13.83 -31.16
N GLU A 273 11.41 13.65 -32.15
CA GLU A 273 10.99 13.38 -33.53
C GLU A 273 10.29 12.04 -33.68
N VAL A 274 10.81 11.00 -33.04
CA VAL A 274 10.27 9.64 -33.10
C VAL A 274 8.93 9.58 -32.36
N PHE A 275 8.83 10.27 -31.21
CA PHE A 275 7.62 10.35 -30.40
C PHE A 275 6.50 11.06 -31.15
N LEU A 276 6.75 12.26 -31.66
CA LEU A 276 5.73 13.08 -32.30
C LEU A 276 5.25 12.47 -33.62
N LYS A 277 6.16 11.92 -34.45
CA LYS A 277 5.76 11.36 -35.75
C LYS A 277 4.94 10.07 -35.61
N ARG A 278 5.21 9.25 -34.59
CA ARG A 278 4.61 7.92 -34.45
C ARG A 278 3.42 7.88 -33.50
N LEU A 279 3.54 8.47 -32.32
CA LEU A 279 2.57 8.27 -31.24
C LEU A 279 1.36 9.20 -31.32
N ILE A 280 1.49 10.36 -31.96
CA ILE A 280 0.36 11.25 -32.25
C ILE A 280 -0.65 10.60 -33.21
N SER A 281 -0.20 9.60 -33.97
CA SER A 281 -1.03 8.81 -34.89
C SER A 281 -1.34 7.40 -34.37
N ASP A 282 -1.11 7.14 -33.08
CA ASP A 282 -1.40 5.83 -32.50
C ASP A 282 -2.90 5.51 -32.53
N LEU A 283 -3.25 4.23 -32.64
CA LEU A 283 -4.65 3.81 -32.64
C LEU A 283 -5.29 3.98 -31.27
N GLU A 284 -4.50 3.85 -30.20
CA GLU A 284 -4.99 3.94 -28.83
C GLU A 284 -5.05 5.40 -28.35
N PRO A 285 -6.23 5.93 -27.97
CA PRO A 285 -6.37 7.32 -27.53
C PRO A 285 -5.52 7.64 -26.29
N SER A 286 -5.34 6.69 -25.37
CA SER A 286 -4.50 6.87 -24.18
C SER A 286 -3.03 7.15 -24.55
N ILE A 287 -2.53 6.54 -25.62
CA ILE A 287 -1.18 6.74 -26.15
C ILE A 287 -1.08 8.10 -26.82
N ARG A 288 -2.06 8.45 -27.67
CA ARG A 288 -2.12 9.78 -28.29
C ARG A 288 -2.15 10.89 -27.25
N LEU A 289 -2.93 10.73 -26.19
CA LEU A 289 -3.03 11.70 -25.09
C LEU A 289 -1.68 11.93 -24.40
N LYS A 290 -0.93 10.86 -24.09
CA LYS A 290 0.43 10.99 -23.51
C LYS A 290 1.41 11.63 -24.50
N ALA A 291 1.30 11.33 -25.80
CA ALA A 291 2.12 11.98 -26.82
C ALA A 291 1.82 13.49 -26.93
N ILE A 292 0.57 13.89 -26.78
CA ILE A 292 0.16 15.30 -26.72
C ILE A 292 0.72 15.99 -25.48
N GLN A 293 0.72 15.33 -24.31
CA GLN A 293 1.36 15.88 -23.10
C GLN A 293 2.88 16.06 -23.28
N PHE A 294 3.53 15.14 -24.00
CA PHE A 294 4.95 15.29 -24.34
C PHE A 294 5.17 16.48 -25.29
N ALA A 295 4.29 16.61 -26.29
CA ALA A 295 4.30 17.73 -27.23
C ALA A 295 4.09 19.07 -26.52
N GLU A 296 3.20 19.13 -25.52
CA GLU A 296 3.01 20.32 -24.68
C GLU A 296 4.31 20.74 -23.99
N LYS A 297 5.01 19.79 -23.35
CA LYS A 297 6.33 20.08 -22.73
C LYS A 297 7.35 20.59 -23.76
N LEU A 298 7.38 20.01 -24.97
CA LEU A 298 8.25 20.50 -26.05
C LEU A 298 7.90 21.93 -26.50
N ILE A 299 6.61 22.27 -26.54
CA ILE A 299 6.16 23.63 -26.86
C ILE A 299 6.61 24.62 -25.79
N GLN A 300 6.56 24.23 -24.51
CA GLN A 300 6.99 25.07 -23.38
C GLN A 300 8.49 25.40 -23.42
N ILE A 301 9.33 24.56 -24.04
CA ILE A 301 10.77 24.85 -24.23
C ILE A 301 10.98 26.05 -25.17
N GLY A 302 10.06 26.27 -26.13
CA GLY A 302 10.14 27.37 -27.08
C GLY A 302 11.10 27.12 -28.26
N GLY A 303 11.42 28.18 -28.98
CA GLY A 303 12.31 28.14 -30.15
C GLY A 303 11.73 27.38 -31.35
N SER A 304 12.61 26.85 -32.21
CA SER A 304 12.19 26.10 -33.40
C SER A 304 11.46 24.79 -33.05
N ILE A 305 11.82 24.16 -31.93
CA ILE A 305 11.18 22.92 -31.44
C ILE A 305 9.69 23.16 -31.18
N ALA A 306 9.34 24.29 -30.57
CA ALA A 306 7.93 24.60 -30.31
C ALA A 306 7.14 24.80 -31.60
N GLU A 307 7.68 25.49 -32.59
CA GLU A 307 7.00 25.72 -33.87
C GLU A 307 6.83 24.42 -34.67
N GLU A 308 7.85 23.56 -34.72
CA GLU A 308 7.76 22.23 -35.32
C GLU A 308 6.71 21.35 -34.63
N THR A 309 6.70 21.36 -33.30
CA THR A 309 5.76 20.56 -32.49
C THR A 309 4.32 21.05 -32.67
N LYS A 310 4.08 22.36 -32.66
CA LYS A 310 2.77 22.96 -32.94
C LYS A 310 2.28 22.55 -34.32
N ALA A 311 3.12 22.63 -35.35
CA ALA A 311 2.73 22.26 -36.71
C ALA A 311 2.27 20.78 -36.81
N ILE A 312 2.95 19.86 -36.11
CA ILE A 312 2.57 18.45 -36.06
C ILE A 312 1.21 18.29 -35.34
N LEU A 313 1.04 18.90 -34.16
CA LEU A 313 -0.22 18.84 -33.40
C LEU A 313 -1.39 19.45 -34.18
N GLU A 314 -1.20 20.60 -34.83
CA GLU A 314 -2.24 21.25 -35.64
C GLU A 314 -2.65 20.41 -36.85
N SER A 315 -1.69 19.73 -37.46
CA SER A 315 -1.96 18.81 -38.56
C SER A 315 -2.85 17.65 -38.09
N ARG A 316 -2.48 17.00 -36.96
CA ARG A 316 -3.25 15.85 -36.45
C ARG A 316 -4.62 16.23 -35.91
N ASN A 317 -4.72 17.35 -35.16
CA ASN A 317 -5.95 17.72 -34.45
C ASN A 317 -7.16 17.93 -35.36
N LYS A 318 -6.95 18.16 -36.66
CA LYS A 318 -8.03 18.26 -37.67
C LYS A 318 -8.83 16.97 -37.84
N ASP A 319 -8.14 15.84 -37.68
CA ASP A 319 -8.67 14.48 -37.89
C ASP A 319 -8.69 13.68 -36.57
N GLU A 320 -8.68 14.37 -35.42
CA GLU A 320 -8.74 13.73 -34.10
C GLU A 320 -10.20 13.43 -33.72
N ASP A 321 -10.50 12.14 -33.55
CA ASP A 321 -11.82 11.62 -33.25
C ASP A 321 -12.09 11.53 -31.75
N ASP A 322 -11.03 11.38 -30.94
CA ASP A 322 -11.14 11.33 -29.49
C ASP A 322 -11.26 12.75 -28.89
N THR A 323 -12.25 12.92 -28.01
CA THR A 323 -12.55 14.24 -27.43
C THR A 323 -11.47 14.68 -26.45
N ALA A 324 -10.93 13.76 -25.63
CA ALA A 324 -9.89 14.10 -24.66
C ALA A 324 -8.59 14.48 -25.36
N CYS A 325 -8.20 13.76 -26.41
CA CYS A 325 -7.04 14.10 -27.23
C CYS A 325 -7.20 15.47 -27.90
N ARG A 326 -8.36 15.76 -28.49
CA ARG A 326 -8.63 17.05 -29.12
C ARG A 326 -8.57 18.22 -28.14
N GLU A 327 -9.18 18.08 -26.97
CA GLU A 327 -9.13 19.12 -25.93
C GLU A 327 -7.70 19.30 -25.38
N ALA A 328 -6.96 18.21 -25.14
CA ALA A 328 -5.56 18.29 -24.72
C ALA A 328 -4.68 18.96 -25.78
N ALA A 329 -4.89 18.69 -27.06
CA ALA A 329 -4.16 19.32 -28.15
C ALA A 329 -4.48 20.81 -28.26
N GLU A 330 -5.74 21.21 -28.09
CA GLU A 330 -6.13 22.62 -28.05
C GLU A 330 -5.46 23.37 -26.89
N VAL A 331 -5.44 22.77 -25.70
CA VAL A 331 -4.72 23.31 -24.53
C VAL A 331 -3.23 23.45 -24.81
N ALA A 332 -2.57 22.41 -25.33
CA ALA A 332 -1.15 22.42 -25.66
C ALA A 332 -0.79 23.49 -26.72
N LEU A 333 -1.71 23.76 -27.66
CA LEU A 333 -1.57 24.80 -28.68
C LEU A 333 -1.89 26.22 -28.17
N GLY A 334 -2.25 26.38 -26.90
CA GLY A 334 -2.66 27.67 -26.33
C GLY A 334 -4.03 28.14 -26.84
N LYS A 335 -4.84 27.25 -27.43
CA LYS A 335 -6.22 27.49 -27.85
C LYS A 335 -7.12 27.25 -26.66
N GLU A 336 -7.01 28.10 -25.65
CA GLU A 336 -7.86 28.01 -24.47
C GLU A 336 -9.34 28.12 -24.91
N LYS A 337 -10.16 27.09 -24.64
CA LYS A 337 -11.61 27.27 -24.53
C LYS A 337 -11.78 28.29 -23.41
N THR A 338 -11.90 29.53 -23.82
CA THR A 338 -12.14 30.64 -22.92
C THR A 338 -13.30 30.21 -22.03
N ARG A 339 -13.09 30.18 -20.70
CA ARG A 339 -14.16 30.29 -19.70
C ARG A 339 -14.87 31.65 -19.82
N ARG A 340 -15.19 32.09 -21.05
CA ARG A 340 -15.87 33.34 -21.38
C ARG A 340 -17.35 33.28 -21.06
N ILE A 341 -17.90 32.07 -20.94
CA ILE A 341 -19.33 31.90 -20.63
C ILE A 341 -19.58 32.25 -19.16
N GLU A 342 -18.77 31.78 -18.22
CA GLU A 342 -18.94 32.09 -16.78
C GLU A 342 -18.49 33.52 -16.42
N ARG A 343 -17.46 34.06 -17.08
CA ARG A 343 -16.98 35.42 -16.82
C ARG A 343 -17.94 36.50 -17.31
N ASN A 344 -18.63 36.27 -18.43
CA ASN A 344 -19.63 37.20 -18.95
C ASN A 344 -20.88 37.22 -18.07
N GLU A 345 -21.36 36.07 -17.58
CA GLU A 345 -22.50 36.02 -16.64
C GLU A 345 -22.16 36.71 -15.31
N ALA A 346 -20.95 36.48 -14.78
CA ALA A 346 -20.50 37.16 -13.57
C ALA A 346 -20.34 38.67 -13.76
N GLU A 347 -19.81 39.13 -14.91
CA GLU A 347 -19.72 40.55 -15.25
C GLU A 347 -21.10 41.20 -15.48
N GLU A 348 -22.04 40.47 -16.07
CA GLU A 348 -23.41 40.93 -16.30
C GLU A 348 -24.19 41.05 -14.97
N ILE A 349 -24.03 40.09 -14.07
CA ILE A 349 -24.58 40.15 -12.69
C ILE A 349 -23.93 41.29 -11.89
N LEU A 350 -22.61 41.48 -12.00
CA LEU A 350 -21.91 42.56 -11.30
C LEU A 350 -22.37 43.94 -11.80
N MET A 351 -22.58 44.08 -13.11
CA MET A 351 -23.10 45.30 -13.72
C MET A 351 -24.56 45.57 -13.31
N GLN A 352 -25.41 44.53 -13.24
CA GLN A 352 -26.78 44.67 -12.73
C GLN A 352 -26.81 45.10 -11.25
N LEU A 353 -25.94 44.53 -10.41
CA LEU A 353 -25.84 44.90 -8.99
C LEU A 353 -25.32 46.32 -8.80
N LEU A 354 -24.32 46.74 -9.59
CA LEU A 354 -23.81 48.11 -9.56
C LEU A 354 -24.86 49.13 -10.03
N GLU A 355 -25.71 48.76 -11.00
CA GLU A 355 -26.79 49.62 -11.46
C GLU A 355 -27.94 49.71 -10.43
N GLN A 356 -28.20 48.64 -9.69
CA GLN A 356 -29.13 48.64 -8.55
C GLN A 356 -28.64 49.51 -7.38
N LEU A 357 -27.33 49.51 -7.10
CA LEU A 357 -26.72 50.34 -6.05
C LEU A 357 -26.69 51.84 -6.39
N LYS A 358 -26.81 52.22 -7.67
CA LYS A 358 -26.93 53.62 -8.10
C LYS A 358 -28.35 54.16 -7.98
N GLN A 359 -29.36 53.31 -7.83
CA GLN A 359 -30.72 53.77 -7.58
C GLN A 359 -30.86 54.10 -6.08
N PRO A 360 -31.33 55.31 -5.71
CA PRO A 360 -31.68 55.57 -4.32
C PRO A 360 -32.73 54.55 -3.87
N PRO A 361 -32.72 54.13 -2.59
CA PRO A 361 -33.65 53.11 -2.09
C PRO A 361 -35.08 53.53 -2.44
N ARG A 362 -35.76 52.69 -3.24
CA ARG A 362 -37.19 52.84 -3.44
C ARG A 362 -37.84 52.51 -2.09
N ASP A 363 -38.58 53.49 -1.60
CA ASP A 363 -39.40 53.50 -0.39
C ASP A 363 -38.66 53.83 0.92
N SER A 364 -38.27 55.10 1.05
CA SER A 364 -38.23 55.80 2.34
C SER A 364 -39.24 56.96 2.38
N GLU A 365 -40.46 56.74 1.89
CA GLU A 365 -41.59 57.66 2.09
C GLU A 365 -42.84 56.85 2.47
N ASN A 366 -42.94 56.52 3.76
CA ASN A 366 -44.14 56.68 4.58
C ASN A 366 -43.95 55.93 5.89
N LEU A 367 -43.39 56.63 6.88
CA LEU A 367 -43.60 56.34 8.29
C LEU A 367 -43.54 57.66 9.05
N ASP A 368 -44.54 58.51 8.79
CA ASP A 368 -44.94 59.58 9.70
C ASP A 368 -46.32 59.23 10.31
N CYS A 369 -46.32 59.16 11.64
CA CYS A 369 -47.41 59.40 12.59
C CYS A 369 -48.66 58.50 12.56
N PHE A 370 -48.71 57.50 13.46
CA PHE A 370 -49.50 57.52 14.71
C PHE A 370 -49.08 56.38 15.66
#